data_AF-A0A834GDE1-F1
#
_entry.id   AF-A0A834GDE1-F1
#
_cell.length_a   1.000
_cell.length_b   1.000
_cell.length_c   1.000
_cell.angle_alpha   90.00
_cell.angle_beta   90.00
_cell.angle_gamma   90.00
#
_symmetry.space_group_name_H-M   'P 1'
#
loop_
_entity.id
_entity.type
_entity.pdbx_description
1 polymer ?
#
loop_
_entity_poly.entity_id
_entity_poly.type
_entity_poly.pdbx_seq_one_letter_code
_entity_poly.pdbx_strand_id
1 'polypeptide(L)'
;MTPPHHLLKSLNSYTIALMLGFALLILLLSGILEFPSVSSLIPSAKGYRLQANSTPDPFSDLFGAFRKWDAQVGCSQFRDKHKGLVKNRSLAFQEIDGELGCGEVEMGHVSVLVEGWTWVPDNLDNLYSCRCGLSCLWTKSSVLADKPDALLFETVSPPVQLHGHAEWRILDILSREAFGEKWSKWIRAFKFSIDVANLVNEVMSHDKGICKLKRRNGEPLRVYMNLEAGRKRSDREDLFISYHAKDDVQATYAGALFHNNRNYQLSSYKNNDTLVYWSSSRCLPQRNKLAIALLKLLPHHSFGKCLNNVGGLDMALTLYPDCVKDQNSAPQWWDHLHCAMSHYKFVLAIENTVTESYVTEKLFYALDSGAVPIYFGAPNVWDFVPPHSIIDGTKFASMEELASYVKGLANDPIAYAEYHAWRRCGVMGSYVKARAASLDTLPCRLCEAVSRRGGRNARAL
;
A
#
# COMPACT_ATOMS: atom_id res chain seq x y z
N MET A 1 25.06 21.67 -62.64
CA MET A 1 23.81 21.49 -61.88
C MET A 1 23.76 22.57 -60.81
N THR A 2 22.84 23.51 -60.95
CA THR A 2 22.67 24.74 -60.15
C THR A 2 21.86 24.48 -58.86
N PRO A 3 22.10 25.20 -57.76
CA PRO A 3 21.33 25.06 -56.51
C PRO A 3 20.04 25.92 -56.55
N PRO A 4 19.01 25.62 -55.72
CA PRO A 4 17.75 26.34 -55.74
C PRO A 4 17.77 27.59 -54.86
N HIS A 5 17.25 28.69 -55.42
CA HIS A 5 16.96 29.93 -54.72
C HIS A 5 15.70 29.79 -53.84
N HIS A 6 15.81 30.07 -52.54
CA HIS A 6 14.66 30.30 -51.66
C HIS A 6 14.31 31.80 -51.63
N LEU A 7 13.10 32.12 -52.12
CA LEU A 7 12.47 33.43 -51.98
C LEU A 7 12.11 33.69 -50.51
N LEU A 8 12.67 34.74 -49.89
CA LEU A 8 12.09 35.37 -48.71
C LEU A 8 10.86 36.18 -49.11
N LYS A 9 9.68 35.82 -48.61
CA LYS A 9 8.47 36.66 -48.67
C LYS A 9 8.59 37.79 -47.64
N SER A 10 8.44 39.04 -48.09
CA SER A 10 8.39 40.20 -47.20
C SER A 10 7.14 40.12 -46.31
N LEU A 11 7.33 40.20 -44.99
CA LEU A 11 6.24 40.28 -44.03
C LEU A 11 5.47 41.60 -44.22
N ASN A 12 4.15 41.50 -44.32
CA ASN A 12 3.23 42.62 -44.53
C ASN A 12 3.28 43.58 -43.32
N SER A 13 3.51 44.86 -43.55
CA SER A 13 3.65 45.90 -42.51
C SER A 13 2.41 46.00 -41.62
N TYR A 14 1.23 45.64 -42.14
CA TYR A 14 -0.01 45.55 -41.37
C TYR A 14 0.04 44.50 -40.25
N THR A 15 0.71 43.37 -40.47
CA THR A 15 0.80 42.29 -39.47
C THR A 15 1.69 42.70 -38.29
N ILE A 16 2.76 43.47 -38.56
CA ILE A 16 3.66 43.97 -37.53
C ILE A 16 2.96 45.04 -36.68
N ALA A 17 2.19 45.94 -37.31
CA ALA A 17 1.42 46.95 -36.59
C ALA A 17 0.36 46.32 -35.66
N LEU A 18 -0.29 45.24 -36.10
CA LEU A 18 -1.31 44.54 -35.32
C LEU A 18 -0.72 43.80 -34.11
N MET A 19 0.46 43.19 -34.28
CA MET A 19 1.20 42.54 -33.19
C MET A 19 1.69 43.55 -32.15
N LEU A 20 2.18 44.73 -32.57
CA LEU A 20 2.61 45.80 -31.67
C LEU A 20 1.42 46.42 -30.91
N GLY A 21 0.26 46.56 -31.56
CA GLY A 21 -0.97 47.02 -30.92
C GLY A 21 -1.44 46.08 -29.80
N PHE A 22 -1.39 44.76 -30.03
CA PHE A 22 -1.76 43.76 -29.02
C PHE A 22 -0.79 43.76 -27.82
N ALA A 23 0.51 43.94 -28.06
CA ALA A 23 1.51 44.02 -26.99
C ALA A 23 1.32 45.26 -26.10
N LEU A 24 1.00 46.41 -26.69
CA LEU A 24 0.68 47.64 -25.95
C LEU A 24 -0.61 47.52 -25.13
N LEU A 25 -1.62 46.82 -25.63
CA LEU A 25 -2.86 46.56 -24.90
C LEU A 25 -2.63 45.68 -23.66
N ILE A 26 -1.75 44.68 -23.76
CA ILE A 26 -1.38 43.81 -22.63
C ILE A 26 -0.57 44.60 -21.57
N LEU A 27 0.31 45.51 -22.00
CA LEU A 27 1.05 46.39 -21.09
C LEU A 27 0.14 47.42 -20.40
N LEU A 28 -0.89 47.92 -21.08
CA LEU A 28 -1.89 48.82 -20.48
C LEU A 28 -2.79 48.09 -19.47
N LEU A 29 -3.12 46.82 -19.71
CA LEU A 29 -3.96 46.01 -18.80
C LEU A 29 -3.19 45.45 -17.59
N SER A 30 -1.86 45.40 -17.62
CA SER A 30 -1.03 44.95 -16.49
C SER A 30 -0.72 46.05 -15.47
N GLY A 31 -1.09 47.31 -15.75
CA GLY A 31 -0.87 48.45 -14.87
C GLY A 31 -1.96 48.74 -13.82
N ILE A 32 -3.00 47.90 -13.69
CA ILE A 32 -4.17 48.16 -12.80
C ILE A 32 -4.25 47.19 -11.61
N LEU A 33 -3.25 46.33 -11.38
CA LEU A 33 -3.23 45.44 -10.21
C LEU A 33 -2.21 45.91 -9.17
N GLU A 34 -2.62 46.88 -8.34
CA GLU A 34 -1.95 47.15 -7.07
C GLU A 34 -2.20 45.97 -6.11
N PHE A 35 -1.13 45.23 -5.78
CA PHE A 35 -1.17 44.18 -4.76
C PHE A 35 -0.90 44.81 -3.37
N PRO A 36 -1.71 44.52 -2.34
CA PRO A 36 -1.32 44.85 -0.98
C PRO A 36 -0.18 43.94 -0.52
N SER A 37 0.77 44.52 0.21
CA SER A 37 1.95 43.89 0.78
C SER A 37 1.62 42.74 1.74
N VAL A 38 2.30 41.60 1.57
CA VAL A 38 2.16 40.40 2.39
C VAL A 38 2.90 40.57 3.72
N SER A 39 2.16 40.61 4.82
CA SER A 39 2.70 40.33 6.15
C SER A 39 2.71 38.82 6.39
N SER A 40 3.89 38.27 6.64
CA SER A 40 4.12 36.86 6.94
C SER A 40 3.58 36.47 8.32
N LEU A 41 2.56 35.59 8.36
CA LEU A 41 2.17 34.86 9.57
C LEU A 41 1.84 33.40 9.22
N ILE A 42 2.61 32.49 9.81
CA ILE A 42 2.37 31.03 9.83
C ILE A 42 1.13 30.75 10.70
N PRO A 43 0.09 30.04 10.23
CA PRO A 43 -0.95 29.57 11.14
C PRO A 43 -0.62 28.18 11.69
N SER A 44 -0.36 28.16 12.99
CA SER A 44 -0.53 27.00 13.87
C SER A 44 -1.97 26.49 13.78
N ALA A 45 -2.14 25.16 13.83
CA ALA A 45 -3.43 24.49 13.83
C ALA A 45 -4.28 24.89 15.05
N LYS A 46 -5.19 25.85 14.86
CA LYS A 46 -6.29 26.12 15.80
C LYS A 46 -7.58 26.44 15.03
N GLY A 47 -8.58 25.58 15.24
CA GLY A 47 -9.99 25.90 15.07
C GLY A 47 -10.54 25.84 13.65
N TYR A 48 -10.82 24.63 13.14
CA TYR A 48 -11.87 24.49 12.12
C TYR A 48 -13.22 24.74 12.79
N ARG A 49 -13.59 26.01 12.93
CA ARG A 49 -14.99 26.37 13.16
C ARG A 49 -15.69 26.19 11.81
N LEU A 50 -16.32 25.04 11.62
CA LEU A 50 -17.30 24.86 10.54
C LEU A 50 -18.24 26.06 10.60
N GLN A 51 -18.23 26.90 9.56
CA GLN A 51 -19.20 27.97 9.40
C GLN A 51 -20.57 27.27 9.25
N ALA A 52 -21.29 27.21 10.36
CA ALA A 52 -22.66 26.72 10.43
C ALA A 52 -23.57 27.73 9.73
N ASN A 53 -23.65 27.65 8.40
CA ASN A 53 -24.68 28.33 7.61
C ASN A 53 -25.19 27.49 6.43
N SER A 54 -24.79 26.21 6.32
CA SER A 54 -25.46 25.25 5.43
C SER A 54 -26.48 24.46 6.24
N THR A 55 -27.73 24.42 5.74
CA THR A 55 -28.73 23.45 6.21
C THR A 55 -28.19 22.05 5.96
N PRO A 56 -28.29 21.11 6.93
CA PRO A 56 -27.92 19.71 6.71
C PRO A 56 -28.62 19.16 5.46
N ASP A 57 -27.85 18.69 4.48
CA ASP A 57 -28.37 18.04 3.25
C ASP A 57 -27.89 16.58 3.26
N PRO A 58 -28.55 15.69 4.02
CA PRO A 58 -28.19 14.28 4.05
C PRO A 58 -28.36 13.67 2.66
N PHE A 59 -27.24 13.51 1.94
CA PHE A 59 -27.23 13.02 0.56
C PHE A 59 -27.02 11.51 0.52
N SER A 60 -27.72 10.84 -0.39
CA SER A 60 -27.45 9.44 -0.77
C SER A 60 -26.84 9.34 -2.18
N ASP A 61 -27.20 10.22 -3.11
CA ASP A 61 -26.65 10.27 -4.47
C ASP A 61 -25.21 10.80 -4.48
N LEU A 62 -24.24 9.89 -4.61
CA LEU A 62 -22.82 10.21 -4.67
C LEU A 62 -22.46 11.03 -5.91
N PHE A 63 -23.06 10.72 -7.06
CA PHE A 63 -22.77 11.46 -8.30
C PHE A 63 -23.36 12.86 -8.25
N GLY A 64 -24.50 13.04 -7.60
CA GLY A 64 -25.08 14.34 -7.27
C GLY A 64 -24.14 15.19 -6.42
N ALA A 65 -23.53 14.59 -5.38
CA ALA A 65 -22.52 15.25 -4.56
C ALA A 65 -21.29 15.69 -5.40
N PHE A 66 -20.80 14.82 -6.29
CA PHE A 66 -19.69 15.17 -7.20
C PHE A 66 -20.04 16.32 -8.14
N ARG A 67 -21.24 16.33 -8.74
CA ARG A 67 -21.69 17.44 -9.60
C ARG A 67 -21.76 18.76 -8.83
N LYS A 68 -22.27 18.76 -7.59
CA LYS A 68 -22.29 19.95 -6.73
C LYS A 68 -20.87 20.45 -6.43
N TRP A 69 -19.95 19.54 -6.12
CA TRP A 69 -18.56 19.88 -5.86
C TRP A 69 -17.82 20.41 -7.09
N ASP A 70 -18.00 19.80 -8.26
CA ASP A 70 -17.40 20.27 -9.51
C ASP A 70 -17.85 21.71 -9.84
N ALA A 71 -19.12 22.03 -9.58
CA ALA A 71 -19.70 23.34 -9.85
C ALA A 71 -19.22 24.44 -8.88
N GLN A 72 -18.94 24.10 -7.61
CA GLN A 72 -18.63 25.09 -6.57
C GLN A 72 -17.13 25.19 -6.24
N VAL A 73 -16.41 24.08 -6.31
CA VAL A 73 -15.00 23.98 -5.92
C VAL A 73 -14.15 23.63 -7.15
N GLY A 74 -14.35 22.44 -7.71
CA GLY A 74 -13.61 21.96 -8.87
C GLY A 74 -12.10 21.77 -8.64
N CYS A 75 -11.41 21.25 -9.66
CA CYS A 75 -10.01 20.84 -9.54
C CYS A 75 -9.01 21.99 -9.38
N SER A 76 -9.27 23.17 -9.92
CA SER A 76 -8.38 24.32 -9.79
C SER A 76 -8.30 24.79 -8.34
N GLN A 77 -9.45 25.06 -7.70
CA GLN A 77 -9.49 25.50 -6.31
C GLN A 77 -8.97 24.42 -5.36
N PHE A 78 -9.31 23.15 -5.61
CA PHE A 78 -8.78 22.03 -4.83
C PHE A 78 -7.25 21.97 -4.86
N ARG A 79 -6.67 22.01 -6.07
CA ARG A 79 -5.21 22.00 -6.22
C ARG A 79 -4.59 23.19 -5.50
N ASP A 80 -5.18 24.37 -5.64
CA ASP A 80 -4.70 25.60 -5.00
C ASP A 80 -4.71 25.53 -3.47
N LYS A 81 -5.81 25.06 -2.88
CA LYS A 81 -5.97 24.82 -1.44
C LYS A 81 -4.95 23.82 -0.90
N HIS A 82 -4.66 22.77 -1.67
CA HIS A 82 -3.75 21.69 -1.27
C HIS A 82 -2.33 21.82 -1.82
N LYS A 83 -1.97 22.96 -2.45
CA LYS A 83 -0.62 23.22 -2.99
C LYS A 83 0.48 22.95 -1.97
N GLY A 84 0.29 23.30 -0.70
CA GLY A 84 1.27 23.07 0.37
C GLY A 84 1.52 21.58 0.69
N LEU A 85 0.46 20.76 0.63
CA LEU A 85 0.57 19.30 0.82
C LEU A 85 1.30 18.64 -0.35
N VAL A 86 1.14 19.20 -1.56
CA VAL A 86 1.85 18.74 -2.76
C VAL A 86 3.30 19.22 -2.73
N LYS A 87 3.55 20.53 -2.57
CA LYS A 87 4.89 21.17 -2.67
C LYS A 87 5.87 20.79 -1.57
N ASN A 88 5.46 20.73 -0.30
CA ASN A 88 6.37 20.32 0.79
C ASN A 88 6.87 18.88 0.65
N ARG A 89 6.24 18.11 -0.22
CA ARG A 89 6.61 16.74 -0.58
C ARG A 89 7.07 16.62 -2.03
N SER A 90 7.03 17.71 -2.79
CA SER A 90 7.69 17.88 -4.10
C SER A 90 9.19 18.09 -4.00
N LEU A 91 9.71 18.54 -2.86
CA LEU A 91 11.14 18.38 -2.58
C LEU A 91 11.54 16.90 -2.45
N ALA A 92 10.57 15.99 -2.26
CA ALA A 92 10.75 14.55 -2.45
C ALA A 92 10.26 14.05 -3.83
N PHE A 93 9.67 14.88 -4.70
CA PHE A 93 9.39 14.49 -6.10
C PHE A 93 10.68 14.28 -6.89
N GLN A 94 11.83 14.78 -6.39
CA GLN A 94 13.14 14.52 -6.97
C GLN A 94 13.70 13.12 -6.70
N GLU A 95 12.97 12.22 -6.04
CA GLU A 95 13.39 10.82 -5.83
C GLU A 95 12.19 9.86 -5.89
N ILE A 96 11.50 9.80 -7.03
CA ILE A 96 10.71 8.61 -7.47
C ILE A 96 11.25 8.05 -8.79
N ASP A 97 12.21 8.72 -9.39
CA ASP A 97 13.23 7.99 -10.10
C ASP A 97 14.35 7.80 -9.08
N GLY A 98 14.64 6.55 -8.74
CA GLY A 98 16.04 6.19 -8.78
C GLY A 98 16.45 6.43 -10.23
N GLU A 99 16.85 7.67 -10.54
CA GLU A 99 17.33 8.10 -11.85
C GLU A 99 18.73 7.53 -12.02
N LEU A 100 18.81 6.21 -11.96
CA LEU A 100 19.86 5.45 -12.58
C LEU A 100 19.27 5.12 -13.93
N GLY A 101 19.60 5.94 -14.94
CA GLY A 101 19.38 5.55 -16.32
C GLY A 101 19.92 4.14 -16.55
N CYS A 102 19.47 3.46 -17.60
CA CYS A 102 19.96 2.12 -17.96
C CYS A 102 21.47 2.09 -18.35
N GLY A 103 22.29 3.02 -17.84
CA GLY A 103 23.72 3.16 -18.09
C GLY A 103 24.54 2.24 -17.19
N GLU A 104 25.38 1.44 -17.86
CA GLU A 104 26.50 0.62 -17.36
C GLU A 104 26.21 -0.76 -16.72
N VAL A 105 24.95 -1.21 -16.67
CA VAL A 105 24.67 -2.62 -16.29
C VAL A 105 23.88 -3.30 -17.39
N GLU A 106 24.50 -4.30 -18.03
CA GLU A 106 23.81 -5.25 -18.90
C GLU A 106 22.88 -6.11 -18.02
N MET A 107 21.68 -5.60 -17.75
CA MET A 107 20.69 -6.29 -16.92
C MET A 107 20.12 -7.47 -17.69
N GLY A 108 20.70 -8.65 -17.44
CA GLY A 108 20.31 -9.92 -18.06
C GLY A 108 19.05 -10.56 -17.46
N HIS A 109 18.96 -11.88 -17.53
CA HIS A 109 17.88 -12.64 -16.92
C HIS A 109 18.14 -12.86 -15.42
N VAL A 110 17.12 -12.69 -14.59
CA VAL A 110 17.15 -13.01 -13.15
C VAL A 110 16.05 -14.01 -12.84
N SER A 111 16.41 -15.03 -12.07
CA SER A 111 15.49 -16.06 -11.59
C SER A 111 15.40 -16.05 -10.06
N VAL A 112 14.18 -15.88 -9.55
CA VAL A 112 13.86 -15.90 -8.12
C VAL A 112 12.97 -17.12 -7.85
N LEU A 113 13.48 -18.03 -7.03
CA LEU A 113 12.71 -19.17 -6.53
C LEU A 113 12.09 -18.81 -5.18
N VAL A 114 10.78 -19.00 -5.09
CA VAL A 114 9.99 -18.77 -3.88
C VAL A 114 9.99 -20.02 -3.02
N GLU A 115 10.51 -19.91 -1.80
CA GLU A 115 10.65 -21.01 -0.85
C GLU A 115 9.50 -21.03 0.17
N GLY A 116 8.87 -22.21 0.31
CA GLY A 116 7.79 -22.45 1.25
C GLY A 116 6.42 -21.92 0.80
N TRP A 117 5.50 -21.82 1.76
CA TRP A 117 4.16 -21.29 1.50
C TRP A 117 4.17 -19.76 1.53
N THR A 118 3.50 -19.14 0.56
CA THR A 118 3.33 -17.67 0.49
C THR A 118 1.86 -17.30 0.61
N TRP A 119 1.57 -16.22 1.34
CA TRP A 119 0.23 -15.62 1.31
C TRP A 119 0.07 -14.67 0.12
N VAL A 120 1.18 -14.19 -0.45
CA VAL A 120 1.17 -13.40 -1.68
C VAL A 120 0.66 -14.29 -2.83
N PRO A 121 -0.38 -13.84 -3.56
CA PRO A 121 -1.13 -14.70 -4.48
C PRO A 121 -0.29 -15.26 -5.64
N ASP A 122 -0.72 -16.41 -6.17
CA ASP A 122 -0.06 -17.15 -7.25
C ASP A 122 0.06 -16.37 -8.56
N ASN A 123 -0.67 -15.27 -8.72
CA ASN A 123 -0.55 -14.40 -9.88
C ASN A 123 0.79 -13.65 -9.93
N LEU A 124 1.62 -13.77 -8.89
CA LEU A 124 3.02 -13.37 -8.93
C LEU A 124 3.98 -14.42 -9.50
N ASP A 125 3.53 -15.67 -9.68
CA ASP A 125 4.31 -16.72 -10.35
C ASP A 125 4.24 -16.50 -11.86
N ASN A 126 5.26 -15.83 -12.41
CA ASN A 126 5.28 -15.45 -13.83
C ASN A 126 6.68 -15.08 -14.32
N LEU A 127 6.79 -14.94 -15.65
CA LEU A 127 7.90 -14.29 -16.32
C LEU A 127 7.55 -12.83 -16.62
N TYR A 128 8.29 -11.91 -16.04
CA TYR A 128 8.09 -10.47 -16.18
C TYR A 128 9.10 -9.87 -17.15
N SER A 129 8.61 -9.01 -18.04
CA SER A 129 9.44 -8.10 -18.83
C SER A 129 9.54 -6.77 -18.08
N CYS A 130 10.72 -6.51 -17.50
CA CYS A 130 10.99 -5.35 -16.67
C CYS A 130 11.72 -4.26 -17.48
N ARG A 131 11.95 -3.09 -16.86
CA ARG A 131 12.67 -1.98 -17.50
C ARG A 131 14.11 -2.39 -17.88
N CYS A 132 14.68 -1.66 -18.84
CA CYS A 132 16.06 -1.86 -19.30
C CYS A 132 16.36 -3.27 -19.86
N GLY A 133 15.35 -4.01 -20.33
CA GLY A 133 15.53 -5.35 -20.90
C GLY A 133 15.65 -6.49 -19.88
N LEU A 134 15.59 -6.19 -18.58
CA LEU A 134 15.62 -7.17 -17.51
C LEU A 134 14.44 -8.14 -17.64
N SER A 135 14.75 -9.43 -17.77
CA SER A 135 13.74 -10.49 -17.70
C SER A 135 13.77 -11.11 -16.32
N CYS A 136 12.64 -11.12 -15.62
CA CYS A 136 12.54 -11.58 -14.24
C CYS A 136 11.60 -12.79 -14.17
N LEU A 137 12.16 -13.98 -13.93
CA LEU A 137 11.38 -15.17 -13.60
C LEU A 137 11.16 -15.19 -12.09
N TRP A 138 9.90 -15.09 -11.66
CA TRP A 138 9.51 -15.25 -10.27
C TRP A 138 8.63 -16.49 -10.19
N THR A 139 9.05 -17.54 -9.49
CA THR A 139 8.32 -18.80 -9.53
C THR A 139 8.44 -19.62 -8.25
N LYS A 140 7.41 -20.43 -7.97
CA LYS A 140 7.43 -21.48 -6.93
C LYS A 140 7.96 -22.82 -7.47
N SER A 141 8.16 -22.93 -8.78
CA SER A 141 8.62 -24.17 -9.41
C SER A 141 10.14 -24.26 -9.46
N SER A 142 10.71 -25.19 -8.68
CA SER A 142 12.14 -25.49 -8.73
C SER A 142 12.61 -26.03 -10.09
N VAL A 143 11.70 -26.58 -10.90
CA VAL A 143 12.00 -27.06 -12.26
C VAL A 143 12.23 -25.88 -13.21
N LEU A 144 11.46 -24.81 -13.07
CA LEU A 144 11.62 -23.59 -13.88
C LEU A 144 12.82 -22.76 -13.41
N ALA A 145 13.21 -22.89 -12.14
CA ALA A 145 14.35 -22.21 -11.54
C ALA A 145 15.37 -23.20 -10.95
N ASP A 146 15.92 -24.11 -11.79
CA ASP A 146 16.91 -25.14 -11.39
C ASP A 146 18.19 -24.54 -10.77
N LYS A 147 18.48 -23.26 -11.08
CA LYS A 147 19.71 -22.57 -10.71
C LYS A 147 19.44 -21.09 -10.37
N PRO A 148 18.62 -20.81 -9.35
CA PRO A 148 18.10 -19.47 -9.13
C PRO A 148 19.21 -18.50 -8.74
N ASP A 149 18.99 -17.21 -9.03
CA ASP A 149 19.84 -16.11 -8.57
C ASP A 149 19.54 -15.73 -7.13
N ALA A 150 18.29 -15.95 -6.70
CA ALA A 150 17.83 -15.68 -5.35
C ALA A 150 16.78 -16.69 -4.88
N LEU A 151 16.81 -16.98 -3.58
CA LEU A 151 15.76 -17.69 -2.85
C LEU A 151 14.97 -16.68 -2.03
N LEU A 152 13.67 -16.61 -2.23
CA LEU A 152 12.76 -15.76 -1.48
C LEU A 152 12.08 -16.54 -0.37
N PHE A 153 12.30 -16.12 0.87
CA PHE A 153 11.63 -16.62 2.05
C PHE A 153 10.60 -15.60 2.52
N GLU A 154 9.34 -15.99 2.58
CA GLU A 154 8.27 -15.15 3.11
C GLU A 154 7.92 -15.56 4.54
N THR A 155 7.83 -14.58 5.46
CA THR A 155 7.44 -14.72 6.88
C THR A 155 8.34 -15.61 7.76
N VAL A 156 9.10 -16.51 7.15
CA VAL A 156 10.10 -17.38 7.77
C VAL A 156 11.49 -16.85 7.42
N SER A 157 12.35 -16.70 8.42
CA SER A 157 13.73 -16.28 8.17
C SER A 157 14.48 -17.35 7.39
N PRO A 158 15.42 -16.98 6.51
CA PRO A 158 16.27 -17.94 5.81
C PRO A 158 16.95 -18.90 6.79
N PRO A 159 17.14 -20.18 6.43
CA PRO A 159 17.74 -21.17 7.30
C PRO A 159 19.20 -20.82 7.62
N VAL A 160 19.63 -21.27 8.79
CA VAL A 160 21.03 -21.19 9.26
C VAL A 160 21.85 -22.18 8.44
N GLN A 161 22.82 -21.71 7.66
CA GLN A 161 23.81 -22.59 7.02
C GLN A 161 24.88 -22.98 8.04
N LEU A 162 24.68 -24.11 8.71
CA LEU A 162 25.71 -24.74 9.53
C LEU A 162 26.77 -25.36 8.61
N HIS A 163 27.98 -24.84 8.68
CA HIS A 163 29.11 -25.38 7.95
C HIS A 163 29.83 -26.41 8.82
N GLY A 164 29.40 -27.67 8.70
CA GLY A 164 30.04 -28.82 9.33
C GLY A 164 29.78 -30.08 8.51
N HIS A 165 30.83 -30.79 8.12
CA HIS A 165 30.82 -32.04 7.37
C HIS A 165 30.28 -33.23 8.20
N ALA A 166 29.19 -33.09 8.96
CA ALA A 166 28.54 -34.21 9.64
C ALA A 166 27.23 -33.73 10.30
N GLU A 167 26.11 -33.67 9.58
CA GLU A 167 24.80 -33.71 10.27
C GLU A 167 23.58 -34.03 9.39
N TRP A 168 23.69 -33.96 8.06
CA TRP A 168 22.60 -34.42 7.19
C TRP A 168 22.37 -35.94 7.18
N ARG A 169 23.32 -36.74 7.70
CA ARG A 169 23.09 -38.19 7.90
C ARG A 169 22.14 -38.49 9.06
N ILE A 170 22.01 -37.62 10.05
CA ILE A 170 21.20 -37.92 11.25
C ILE A 170 19.71 -37.68 10.97
N LEU A 171 19.37 -36.61 10.24
CA LEU A 171 17.97 -36.33 9.88
C LEU A 171 17.41 -37.34 8.85
N ASP A 172 18.22 -37.82 7.91
CA ASP A 172 17.78 -38.81 6.91
C ASP A 172 17.67 -40.24 7.50
N ILE A 173 18.49 -40.58 8.50
CA ILE A 173 18.36 -41.83 9.27
C ILE A 173 17.10 -41.81 10.14
N LEU A 174 16.81 -40.69 10.81
CA LEU A 174 15.62 -40.55 11.66
C LEU A 174 14.30 -40.48 10.87
N SER A 175 14.33 -40.01 9.62
CA SER A 175 13.17 -40.01 8.73
C SER A 175 12.83 -41.41 8.20
N ARG A 176 13.81 -42.30 8.05
CA ARG A 176 13.62 -43.64 7.47
C ARG A 176 13.18 -44.69 8.49
N GLU A 177 13.44 -44.48 9.79
CA GLU A 177 12.99 -45.39 10.85
C GLU A 177 11.56 -45.13 11.37
N ALA A 178 10.91 -44.02 10.96
CA ALA A 178 9.61 -43.61 11.49
C ALA A 178 8.37 -44.23 10.79
N PHE A 179 8.54 -44.97 9.69
CA PHE A 179 7.46 -45.68 9.00
C PHE A 179 7.49 -47.18 9.33
N GLY A 180 7.20 -47.51 10.58
CA GLY A 180 7.09 -48.90 11.04
C GLY A 180 6.66 -49.00 12.50
N GLU A 181 5.37 -49.27 12.71
CA GLU A 181 4.75 -49.86 13.92
C GLU A 181 4.40 -49.00 15.17
N LYS A 182 3.08 -49.02 15.47
CA LYS A 182 2.35 -48.91 16.76
C LYS A 182 2.80 -47.89 17.84
N TRP A 183 2.15 -46.73 17.79
CA TRP A 183 1.50 -45.86 18.82
C TRP A 183 1.82 -45.86 20.35
N SER A 184 2.72 -46.65 20.94
CA SER A 184 3.00 -46.58 22.40
C SER A 184 4.40 -46.04 22.78
N LYS A 185 5.27 -45.76 21.81
CA LYS A 185 6.61 -45.14 22.03
C LYS A 185 6.63 -43.60 21.96
N TRP A 186 5.53 -42.96 21.53
CA TRP A 186 5.48 -41.52 21.24
C TRP A 186 5.78 -40.61 22.44
N ILE A 187 5.40 -40.99 23.67
CA ILE A 187 5.62 -40.13 24.86
C ILE A 187 7.11 -40.08 25.27
N ARG A 188 7.90 -41.14 25.01
CA ARG A 188 9.34 -41.14 25.27
C ARG A 188 10.13 -40.45 24.14
N ALA A 189 9.69 -40.59 22.89
CA ALA A 189 10.29 -39.88 21.76
C ALA A 189 10.05 -38.36 21.82
N PHE A 190 8.88 -37.92 22.31
CA PHE A 190 8.60 -36.49 22.49
C PHE A 190 9.49 -35.86 23.58
N LYS A 191 9.77 -36.59 24.65
CA LYS A 191 10.69 -36.14 25.72
C LYS A 191 12.14 -36.11 25.24
N PHE A 192 12.59 -37.13 24.49
CA PHE A 192 13.92 -37.16 23.89
C PHE A 192 14.14 -36.05 22.82
N SER A 193 13.11 -35.74 22.04
CA SER A 193 13.16 -34.66 21.02
C SER A 193 13.23 -33.26 21.65
N ILE A 194 12.54 -33.05 22.78
CA ILE A 194 12.64 -31.80 23.55
C ILE A 194 14.03 -31.68 24.20
N ASP A 195 14.58 -32.76 24.74
CA ASP A 195 15.90 -32.75 25.37
C ASP A 195 17.03 -32.52 24.34
N VAL A 196 16.91 -33.05 23.10
CA VAL A 196 17.85 -32.76 22.00
C VAL A 196 17.70 -31.32 21.49
N ALA A 197 16.48 -30.81 21.34
CA ALA A 197 16.26 -29.41 20.96
C ALA A 197 16.80 -28.42 22.01
N ASN A 198 16.68 -28.77 23.30
CA ASN A 198 17.24 -28.00 24.39
C ASN A 198 18.76 -28.10 24.43
N LEU A 199 19.35 -29.28 24.20
CA LEU A 199 20.81 -29.48 24.14
C LEU A 199 21.44 -28.75 22.94
N VAL A 200 20.78 -28.74 21.78
CA VAL A 200 21.20 -27.94 20.62
C VAL A 200 21.16 -26.45 20.97
N ASN A 201 20.10 -25.96 21.61
CA ASN A 201 20.02 -24.56 22.05
C ASN A 201 21.05 -24.22 23.13
N GLU A 202 21.38 -25.15 24.03
CA GLU A 202 22.34 -24.95 25.12
C GLU A 202 23.78 -24.94 24.60
N VAL A 203 24.13 -25.83 23.67
CA VAL A 203 25.42 -25.83 22.94
C VAL A 203 25.57 -24.57 22.07
N MET A 204 24.47 -24.10 21.46
CA MET A 204 24.47 -22.83 20.70
C MET A 204 24.60 -21.57 21.58
N SER A 205 24.45 -21.68 22.90
CA SER A 205 24.57 -20.53 23.83
C SER A 205 25.99 -20.32 24.37
N HIS A 206 26.89 -21.29 24.21
CA HIS A 206 28.22 -21.28 24.82
C HIS A 206 29.37 -20.83 23.90
N ASP A 207 29.14 -20.70 22.60
CA ASP A 207 30.16 -20.19 21.68
C ASP A 207 29.95 -18.70 21.38
N LYS A 208 30.51 -17.84 22.24
CA LYS A 208 30.61 -16.38 22.01
C LYS A 208 31.68 -16.02 20.98
N GLY A 209 31.81 -16.82 19.92
CA GLY A 209 32.56 -16.51 18.71
C GLY A 209 31.57 -16.34 17.55
N ILE A 210 31.49 -15.14 16.99
CA ILE A 210 30.58 -14.80 15.88
C ILE A 210 30.95 -15.63 14.65
N CYS A 211 30.39 -16.83 14.51
CA CYS A 211 30.37 -17.56 13.27
C CYS A 211 29.33 -16.87 12.39
N LYS A 212 29.74 -15.83 11.65
CA LYS A 212 28.87 -15.21 10.64
C LYS A 212 28.46 -16.33 9.68
N LEU A 213 27.17 -16.62 9.60
CA LEU A 213 26.57 -17.60 8.70
C LEU A 213 26.65 -17.06 7.27
N LYS A 214 27.86 -17.15 6.69
CA LYS A 214 28.18 -16.59 5.39
C LYS A 214 27.72 -17.52 4.28
N ARG A 215 26.90 -17.00 3.38
CA ARG A 215 26.56 -17.61 2.08
C ARG A 215 27.85 -17.94 1.34
N ARG A 216 27.91 -19.03 0.57
CA ARG A 216 29.08 -19.34 -0.28
C ARG A 216 28.99 -18.66 -1.63
N ASN A 217 30.15 -18.41 -2.27
CA ASN A 217 30.17 -17.97 -3.66
C ASN A 217 29.48 -19.00 -4.55
N GLY A 218 28.62 -18.54 -5.47
CA GLY A 218 27.85 -19.39 -6.37
C GLY A 218 26.51 -19.88 -5.82
N GLU A 219 26.22 -19.64 -4.54
CA GLU A 219 24.90 -19.86 -3.94
C GLU A 219 23.97 -18.66 -4.18
N PRO A 220 22.65 -18.89 -4.35
CA PRO A 220 21.67 -17.83 -4.55
C PRO A 220 21.62 -16.86 -3.37
N LEU A 221 21.29 -15.59 -3.67
CA LEU A 221 21.02 -14.60 -2.62
C LEU A 221 19.82 -15.03 -1.78
N ARG A 222 19.90 -14.84 -0.47
CA ARG A 222 18.78 -15.08 0.44
C ARG A 222 17.99 -13.78 0.58
N VAL A 223 16.76 -13.80 0.10
CA VAL A 223 15.83 -12.69 0.22
C VAL A 223 14.84 -13.03 1.32
N TYR A 224 14.73 -12.17 2.33
CA TYR A 224 13.71 -12.31 3.38
C TYR A 224 12.65 -11.23 3.23
N MET A 225 11.41 -11.63 3.05
CA MET A 225 10.26 -10.72 2.97
C MET A 225 9.39 -10.85 4.21
N ASN A 226 9.12 -9.71 4.84
CA ASN A 226 8.18 -9.64 5.95
C ASN A 226 7.46 -8.28 6.01
N LEU A 227 6.13 -8.33 5.91
CA LEU A 227 5.29 -7.14 5.94
C LEU A 227 4.54 -6.96 7.27
N GLU A 228 4.87 -7.71 8.32
CA GLU A 228 4.25 -7.58 9.64
C GLU A 228 4.86 -6.44 10.49
N ALA A 229 4.03 -5.70 11.22
CA ALA A 229 4.40 -4.47 11.94
C ALA A 229 5.59 -4.57 12.92
N GLY A 230 5.89 -5.75 13.47
CA GLY A 230 6.88 -5.92 14.53
C GLY A 230 8.22 -6.54 14.11
N ARG A 231 8.40 -6.89 12.84
CA ARG A 231 9.50 -7.74 12.38
C ARG A 231 10.65 -6.90 11.82
N LYS A 232 11.87 -7.30 12.15
CA LYS A 232 13.13 -6.70 11.69
C LYS A 232 13.91 -7.72 10.87
N ARG A 233 14.98 -7.25 10.22
CA ARG A 233 16.04 -8.08 9.64
C ARG A 233 16.43 -9.23 10.58
N SER A 234 16.72 -10.38 10.00
CA SER A 234 17.16 -11.56 10.75
C SER A 234 18.67 -11.74 10.76
N ASP A 235 19.40 -10.87 10.05
CA ASP A 235 20.85 -10.92 9.81
C ASP A 235 21.30 -12.22 9.10
N ARG A 236 20.35 -12.96 8.53
CA ARG A 236 20.57 -14.19 7.75
C ARG A 236 20.25 -14.00 6.27
N GLU A 237 19.67 -12.88 5.90
CA GLU A 237 19.34 -12.52 4.54
C GLU A 237 20.41 -11.63 3.91
N ASP A 238 20.60 -11.78 2.60
CA ASP A 238 21.36 -10.84 1.79
C ASP A 238 20.51 -9.61 1.45
N LEU A 239 19.21 -9.81 1.20
CA LEU A 239 18.23 -8.78 0.88
C LEU A 239 17.02 -8.86 1.81
N PHE A 240 16.57 -7.72 2.33
CA PHE A 240 15.38 -7.62 3.18
C PHE A 240 14.29 -6.77 2.52
N ILE A 241 13.08 -7.33 2.46
CA ILE A 241 11.89 -6.68 1.93
C ILE A 241 10.91 -6.40 3.07
N SER A 242 10.51 -5.14 3.24
CA SER A 242 9.51 -4.73 4.22
C SER A 242 8.68 -3.55 3.71
N TYR A 243 7.73 -3.05 4.50
CA TYR A 243 6.96 -1.84 4.19
C TYR A 243 7.72 -0.53 4.41
N HIS A 244 8.90 -0.54 5.02
CA HIS A 244 9.72 0.65 5.23
C HIS A 244 10.53 1.02 3.98
N ALA A 245 10.58 2.32 3.65
CA ALA A 245 11.34 2.84 2.51
C ALA A 245 12.87 2.68 2.65
N LYS A 246 13.38 2.48 3.87
CA LYS A 246 14.82 2.36 4.17
C LYS A 246 15.38 0.94 4.02
N ASP A 247 14.52 -0.06 3.85
CA ASP A 247 14.96 -1.44 3.65
C ASP A 247 15.36 -1.67 2.18
N ASP A 248 15.99 -2.80 1.86
CA ASP A 248 16.60 -3.00 0.54
C ASP A 248 15.57 -2.88 -0.59
N VAL A 249 14.36 -3.40 -0.35
CA VAL A 249 13.22 -3.24 -1.25
C VAL A 249 11.98 -2.95 -0.41
N GLN A 250 11.34 -1.81 -0.65
CA GLN A 250 10.03 -1.50 -0.07
C GLN A 250 8.92 -2.29 -0.77
N ALA A 251 7.93 -2.76 -0.01
CA ALA A 251 6.68 -3.32 -0.53
C ALA A 251 5.49 -2.75 0.25
N THR A 252 4.65 -1.97 -0.43
CA THR A 252 3.43 -1.37 0.16
C THR A 252 2.17 -2.14 -0.23
N TYR A 253 1.10 -1.93 0.54
CA TYR A 253 -0.23 -2.46 0.27
C TYR A 253 -1.05 -1.60 -0.72
N ALA A 254 -0.48 -0.54 -1.29
CA ALA A 254 -1.20 0.40 -2.15
C ALA A 254 -1.52 -0.15 -3.55
N GLY A 255 -1.26 -1.43 -3.80
CA GLY A 255 -1.36 -2.06 -5.12
C GLY A 255 -2.72 -2.66 -5.47
N ALA A 256 -2.87 -3.02 -6.74
CA ALA A 256 -4.02 -3.71 -7.30
C ALA A 256 -3.99 -5.24 -7.10
N LEU A 257 -2.93 -5.81 -6.52
CA LEU A 257 -2.86 -7.24 -6.21
C LEU A 257 -3.98 -7.70 -5.28
N PHE A 258 -4.42 -6.82 -4.39
CA PHE A 258 -5.59 -7.10 -3.56
C PHE A 258 -6.92 -6.86 -4.28
N HIS A 259 -6.88 -6.48 -5.57
CA HIS A 259 -8.05 -6.25 -6.42
C HIS A 259 -8.38 -7.44 -7.31
N ASN A 260 -7.44 -8.33 -7.53
CA ASN A 260 -7.71 -9.53 -8.30
C ASN A 260 -8.70 -10.41 -7.52
N ASN A 261 -9.73 -10.89 -8.23
CA ASN A 261 -10.74 -11.82 -7.74
C ASN A 261 -11.84 -11.27 -6.79
N ARG A 262 -12.16 -9.97 -6.77
CA ARG A 262 -13.28 -9.44 -5.96
C ARG A 262 -14.35 -8.75 -6.79
N ASN A 263 -15.57 -8.65 -6.26
CA ASN A 263 -16.60 -7.79 -6.84
C ASN A 263 -16.31 -6.33 -6.44
N TYR A 264 -15.92 -5.52 -7.43
CA TYR A 264 -15.57 -4.10 -7.31
C TYR A 264 -16.72 -3.16 -7.67
N GLN A 265 -17.94 -3.66 -7.77
CA GLN A 265 -19.10 -2.82 -8.01
C GLN A 265 -19.18 -1.71 -6.96
N LEU A 266 -19.13 -0.47 -7.42
CA LEU A 266 -19.24 0.72 -6.57
C LEU A 266 -20.67 1.22 -6.59
N SER A 267 -21.30 1.28 -5.42
CA SER A 267 -22.63 1.86 -5.29
C SER A 267 -22.60 3.37 -5.56
N SER A 268 -23.48 3.83 -6.44
CA SER A 268 -23.77 5.25 -6.65
C SER A 268 -24.61 5.86 -5.52
N TYR A 269 -25.23 5.02 -4.70
CA TYR A 269 -26.07 5.42 -3.57
C TYR A 269 -25.43 5.00 -2.24
N LYS A 270 -25.32 5.96 -1.32
CA LYS A 270 -24.81 5.75 0.03
C LYS A 270 -25.95 5.65 1.04
N ASN A 271 -25.77 4.80 2.05
CA ASN A 271 -26.67 4.70 3.19
C ASN A 271 -26.73 6.03 3.96
N ASN A 272 -27.94 6.43 4.36
CA ASN A 272 -28.15 7.60 5.21
C ASN A 272 -28.25 7.23 6.70
N ASP A 273 -28.93 6.12 7.02
CA ASP A 273 -29.18 5.74 8.41
C ASP A 273 -28.00 5.02 9.06
N THR A 274 -27.16 4.35 8.26
CA THR A 274 -25.96 3.65 8.73
C THR A 274 -24.73 4.20 8.02
N LEU A 275 -23.93 4.98 8.73
CA LEU A 275 -22.86 5.79 8.14
C LEU A 275 -21.55 5.02 7.95
N VAL A 276 -21.23 4.15 8.92
CA VAL A 276 -19.89 3.55 9.04
C VAL A 276 -19.95 2.04 8.81
N TYR A 277 -19.09 1.56 7.92
CA TYR A 277 -18.73 0.15 7.81
C TYR A 277 -17.49 -0.14 8.66
N TRP A 278 -17.51 -1.24 9.40
CA TRP A 278 -16.29 -1.81 9.97
C TRP A 278 -16.32 -3.33 9.83
N SER A 279 -15.16 -3.96 9.58
CA SER A 279 -15.05 -5.42 9.57
C SER A 279 -13.74 -5.85 10.15
N SER A 280 -13.77 -6.79 11.10
CA SER A 280 -12.53 -7.36 11.61
C SER A 280 -12.70 -8.73 12.26
N SER A 281 -11.70 -9.60 12.07
CA SER A 281 -11.73 -10.98 12.60
C SER A 281 -10.58 -11.33 13.54
N ARG A 282 -9.60 -10.42 13.69
CA ARG A 282 -8.47 -10.55 14.61
C ARG A 282 -8.68 -9.67 15.84
N CYS A 283 -9.30 -10.18 16.90
CA CYS A 283 -9.84 -9.35 17.99
C CYS A 283 -8.76 -8.86 18.97
N LEU A 284 -7.97 -7.84 18.58
CA LEU A 284 -6.95 -7.23 19.43
C LEU A 284 -7.59 -6.25 20.43
N PRO A 285 -7.28 -6.34 21.74
CA PRO A 285 -7.96 -5.54 22.77
C PRO A 285 -7.90 -4.02 22.53
N GLN A 286 -6.73 -3.49 22.19
CA GLN A 286 -6.53 -2.06 21.95
C GLN A 286 -7.30 -1.58 20.72
N ARG A 287 -7.29 -2.37 19.64
CA ARG A 287 -8.03 -2.08 18.40
C ARG A 287 -9.54 -2.06 18.66
N ASN A 288 -10.04 -3.06 19.40
CA ASN A 288 -11.45 -3.15 19.75
C ASN A 288 -11.88 -2.02 20.68
N LYS A 289 -11.05 -1.64 21.67
CA LYS A 289 -11.35 -0.50 22.56
C LYS A 289 -11.52 0.79 21.77
N LEU A 290 -10.63 1.04 20.80
CA LEU A 290 -10.72 2.21 19.92
C LEU A 290 -11.97 2.17 19.04
N ALA A 291 -12.26 1.02 18.43
CA ALA A 291 -13.47 0.85 17.63
C ALA A 291 -14.74 1.09 18.46
N ILE A 292 -14.86 0.51 19.66
CA ILE A 292 -16.00 0.73 20.56
C ILE A 292 -16.17 2.21 20.90
N ALA A 293 -15.06 2.90 21.23
CA ALA A 293 -15.11 4.29 21.65
C ALA A 293 -15.69 5.21 20.58
N LEU A 294 -15.41 4.95 19.31
CA LEU A 294 -15.95 5.71 18.19
C LEU A 294 -17.32 5.20 17.72
N LEU A 295 -17.47 3.89 17.51
CA LEU A 295 -18.66 3.29 16.91
C LEU A 295 -19.90 3.42 17.80
N LYS A 296 -19.76 3.49 19.14
CA LYS A 296 -20.89 3.80 20.03
C LYS A 296 -21.51 5.19 19.77
N LEU A 297 -20.79 6.09 19.10
CA LEU A 297 -21.20 7.46 18.81
C LEU A 297 -21.76 7.64 17.39
N LEU A 298 -21.65 6.61 16.54
CA LEU A 298 -21.97 6.66 15.11
C LEU A 298 -22.90 5.49 14.71
N PRO A 299 -23.90 5.72 13.85
CA PRO A 299 -24.65 4.64 13.24
C PRO A 299 -23.73 3.77 12.37
N HIS A 300 -23.65 2.47 12.66
CA HIS A 300 -22.65 1.61 12.05
C HIS A 300 -23.11 0.15 11.90
N HIS A 301 -22.53 -0.51 10.92
CA HIS A 301 -22.50 -1.96 10.83
C HIS A 301 -21.08 -2.47 11.05
N SER A 302 -20.98 -3.50 11.88
CA SER A 302 -19.75 -4.19 12.24
C SER A 302 -19.85 -5.65 11.83
N PHE A 303 -19.00 -6.02 10.88
CA PHE A 303 -18.89 -7.35 10.29
C PHE A 303 -17.63 -8.06 10.83
N GLY A 304 -17.44 -9.32 10.42
CA GLY A 304 -16.33 -10.14 10.91
C GLY A 304 -16.61 -10.74 12.28
N LYS A 305 -15.59 -11.36 12.89
CA LYS A 305 -15.74 -12.04 14.19
C LYS A 305 -15.80 -11.08 15.37
N CYS A 306 -15.21 -9.89 15.26
CA CYS A 306 -15.07 -8.97 16.39
C CYS A 306 -16.19 -7.94 16.39
N LEU A 307 -16.88 -7.78 17.53
CA LEU A 307 -17.92 -6.78 17.73
C LEU A 307 -19.00 -6.82 16.63
N ASN A 308 -19.31 -8.01 16.13
CA ASN A 308 -20.33 -8.17 15.09
C ASN A 308 -21.69 -7.70 15.61
N ASN A 309 -22.38 -6.85 14.85
CA ASN A 309 -23.71 -6.36 15.21
C ASN A 309 -24.76 -6.59 14.10
N VAL A 310 -24.37 -7.27 13.02
CA VAL A 310 -25.23 -7.55 11.87
C VAL A 310 -25.80 -8.98 11.88
N GLY A 311 -25.32 -9.84 12.77
CA GLY A 311 -25.87 -11.20 12.92
C GLY A 311 -25.23 -12.25 12.01
N GLY A 312 -23.95 -12.07 11.64
CA GLY A 312 -23.20 -13.08 10.89
C GLY A 312 -22.01 -12.53 10.11
N LEU A 313 -21.15 -13.43 9.63
CA LEU A 313 -20.01 -13.07 8.77
C LEU A 313 -20.45 -12.69 7.36
N ASP A 314 -21.45 -13.39 6.83
CA ASP A 314 -21.94 -13.23 5.46
C ASP A 314 -23.20 -12.36 5.36
N MET A 315 -23.60 -11.69 6.45
CA MET A 315 -24.78 -10.81 6.45
C MET A 315 -24.68 -9.70 5.40
N ALA A 316 -23.47 -9.33 4.98
CA ALA A 316 -23.26 -8.37 3.91
C ALA A 316 -23.93 -8.80 2.59
N LEU A 317 -24.03 -10.10 2.30
CA LEU A 317 -24.70 -10.61 1.10
C LEU A 317 -26.23 -10.58 1.22
N THR A 318 -26.76 -10.73 2.44
CA THR A 318 -28.19 -10.52 2.69
C THR A 318 -28.57 -9.05 2.55
N LEU A 319 -27.72 -8.14 3.05
CA LEU A 319 -27.94 -6.69 2.95
C LEU A 319 -27.73 -6.18 1.52
N TYR A 320 -26.77 -6.77 0.78
CA TYR A 320 -26.39 -6.37 -0.57
C TYR A 320 -26.26 -7.59 -1.50
N PRO A 321 -27.39 -8.15 -1.98
CA PRO A 321 -27.38 -9.34 -2.84
C PRO A 321 -26.60 -9.16 -4.15
N ASP A 322 -26.58 -7.92 -4.68
CA ASP A 322 -25.85 -7.59 -5.90
C ASP A 322 -24.32 -7.70 -5.75
N CYS A 323 -23.81 -7.82 -4.52
CA CYS A 323 -22.39 -8.01 -4.25
C CYS A 323 -21.90 -9.44 -4.45
N VAL A 324 -22.79 -10.41 -4.74
CA VAL A 324 -22.41 -11.78 -5.07
C VAL A 324 -21.59 -11.80 -6.37
N LYS A 325 -20.36 -12.32 -6.30
CA LYS A 325 -19.43 -12.37 -7.44
C LYS A 325 -19.77 -13.47 -8.46
N ASP A 326 -20.07 -14.67 -7.97
CA ASP A 326 -20.48 -15.82 -8.77
C ASP A 326 -21.62 -16.54 -8.06
N GLN A 327 -22.79 -16.56 -8.69
CA GLN A 327 -24.00 -17.19 -8.14
C GLN A 327 -23.89 -18.73 -8.06
N ASN A 328 -22.93 -19.33 -8.76
CA ASN A 328 -22.74 -20.78 -8.82
C ASN A 328 -21.70 -21.31 -7.84
N SER A 329 -21.07 -20.44 -7.04
CA SER A 329 -20.03 -20.82 -6.07
C SER A 329 -20.39 -20.36 -4.66
N ALA A 330 -19.92 -21.10 -3.65
CA ALA A 330 -20.07 -20.68 -2.26
C ALA A 330 -19.31 -19.36 -2.05
N PRO A 331 -19.99 -18.28 -1.65
CA PRO A 331 -19.37 -16.96 -1.58
C PRO A 331 -18.34 -16.93 -0.46
N GLN A 332 -17.19 -16.32 -0.72
CA GLN A 332 -16.19 -16.07 0.30
C GLN A 332 -16.35 -14.65 0.83
N TRP A 333 -15.98 -14.43 2.10
CA TRP A 333 -16.13 -13.11 2.74
C TRP A 333 -15.38 -11.99 2.00
N TRP A 334 -14.24 -12.31 1.37
CA TRP A 334 -13.43 -11.35 0.62
C TRP A 334 -14.03 -10.99 -0.74
N ASP A 335 -14.90 -11.83 -1.31
CA ASP A 335 -15.46 -11.64 -2.65
C ASP A 335 -16.37 -10.41 -2.72
N HIS A 336 -17.11 -10.14 -1.64
CA HIS A 336 -18.13 -9.10 -1.57
C HIS A 336 -17.72 -7.90 -0.70
N LEU A 337 -16.54 -7.95 -0.07
CA LEU A 337 -16.07 -6.93 0.89
C LEU A 337 -16.11 -5.51 0.32
N HIS A 338 -15.53 -5.31 -0.86
CA HIS A 338 -15.42 -3.98 -1.48
C HIS A 338 -16.79 -3.45 -1.91
N CYS A 339 -17.60 -4.29 -2.55
CA CYS A 339 -18.96 -3.94 -2.92
C CYS A 339 -19.79 -3.55 -1.68
N ALA A 340 -19.76 -4.35 -0.61
CA ALA A 340 -20.47 -4.04 0.63
C ALA A 340 -20.00 -2.72 1.26
N MET A 341 -18.69 -2.48 1.34
CA MET A 341 -18.12 -1.20 1.80
C MET A 341 -18.62 -0.01 0.97
N SER A 342 -18.84 -0.21 -0.34
CA SER A 342 -19.23 0.87 -1.25
C SER A 342 -20.60 1.48 -0.96
N HIS A 343 -21.47 0.78 -0.22
CA HIS A 343 -22.77 1.33 0.20
C HIS A 343 -22.65 2.30 1.38
N TYR A 344 -21.50 2.39 2.04
CA TYR A 344 -21.31 3.25 3.21
C TYR A 344 -20.57 4.53 2.83
N LYS A 345 -20.86 5.61 3.55
CA LYS A 345 -20.13 6.88 3.40
C LYS A 345 -18.72 6.74 3.96
N PHE A 346 -18.56 6.02 5.08
CA PHE A 346 -17.30 5.88 5.76
C PHE A 346 -16.94 4.42 6.03
N VAL A 347 -15.65 4.12 6.02
CA VAL A 347 -15.10 2.84 6.46
C VAL A 347 -14.12 3.12 7.59
N LEU A 348 -14.29 2.45 8.73
CA LEU A 348 -13.35 2.53 9.84
C LEU A 348 -12.14 1.64 9.57
N ALA A 349 -11.00 2.24 9.27
CA ALA A 349 -9.75 1.56 8.93
C ALA A 349 -8.75 1.67 10.09
N ILE A 350 -8.78 0.71 11.00
CA ILE A 350 -7.85 0.64 12.14
C ILE A 350 -6.83 -0.46 11.90
N GLU A 351 -5.55 -0.11 11.94
CA GLU A 351 -4.46 -1.07 11.88
C GLU A 351 -4.39 -1.95 13.12
N ASN A 352 -3.78 -3.12 12.96
CA ASN A 352 -3.55 -4.02 14.10
C ASN A 352 -2.63 -3.40 15.16
N THR A 353 -1.67 -2.59 14.70
CA THR A 353 -0.68 -1.90 15.53
C THR A 353 -0.41 -0.53 14.93
N VAL A 354 -0.22 0.47 15.79
CA VAL A 354 0.27 1.80 15.39
C VAL A 354 1.78 1.71 15.17
N THR A 355 2.22 1.75 13.92
CA THR A 355 3.64 1.62 13.56
C THR A 355 3.93 2.48 12.33
N GLU A 356 5.07 3.18 12.35
CA GLU A 356 5.52 3.99 11.21
C GLU A 356 5.53 3.18 9.92
N SER A 357 5.02 3.74 8.83
CA SER A 357 4.91 3.12 7.50
C SER A 357 4.05 1.85 7.40
N TYR A 358 3.47 1.37 8.50
CA TYR A 358 2.56 0.20 8.49
C TYR A 358 1.15 0.62 8.05
N VAL A 359 0.99 0.80 6.74
CA VAL A 359 -0.30 1.10 6.08
C VAL A 359 -0.69 -0.11 5.24
N THR A 360 -1.76 -0.79 5.64
CA THR A 360 -2.14 -2.09 5.08
C THR A 360 -3.34 -1.99 4.15
N GLU A 361 -3.80 -3.16 3.68
CA GLU A 361 -4.94 -3.30 2.78
C GLU A 361 -6.22 -2.64 3.32
N LYS A 362 -6.38 -2.51 4.64
CA LYS A 362 -7.56 -1.93 5.29
C LYS A 362 -7.85 -0.51 4.83
N LEU A 363 -6.81 0.33 4.76
CA LEU A 363 -6.94 1.70 4.28
C LEU A 363 -7.26 1.69 2.78
N PHE A 364 -6.53 0.91 2.00
CA PHE A 364 -6.68 0.92 0.55
C PHE A 364 -8.03 0.35 0.10
N TYR A 365 -8.58 -0.67 0.77
CA TYR A 365 -9.95 -1.15 0.53
C TYR A 365 -11.00 -0.07 0.78
N ALA A 366 -10.84 0.69 1.86
CA ALA A 366 -11.73 1.80 2.17
C ALA A 366 -11.68 2.86 1.06
N LEU A 367 -10.48 3.23 0.59
CA LEU A 367 -10.35 4.12 -0.56
C LEU A 367 -11.04 3.50 -1.78
N ASP A 368 -10.62 2.31 -2.21
CA ASP A 368 -11.02 1.67 -3.46
C ASP A 368 -12.52 1.36 -3.53
N SER A 369 -13.19 1.13 -2.40
CA SER A 369 -14.66 0.98 -2.31
C SER A 369 -15.44 2.29 -2.51
N GLY A 370 -14.76 3.43 -2.70
CA GLY A 370 -15.43 4.72 -2.86
C GLY A 370 -16.06 5.24 -1.57
N ALA A 371 -15.60 4.77 -0.41
CA ALA A 371 -15.91 5.35 0.90
C ALA A 371 -14.77 6.27 1.37
N VAL A 372 -15.03 7.09 2.38
CA VAL A 372 -13.99 7.90 3.04
C VAL A 372 -13.44 7.12 4.24
N PRO A 373 -12.14 6.79 4.28
CA PRO A 373 -11.54 6.07 5.40
C PRO A 373 -11.47 6.95 6.65
N ILE A 374 -11.93 6.43 7.79
CA ILE A 374 -11.59 6.94 9.12
C ILE A 374 -10.40 6.12 9.62
N TYR A 375 -9.21 6.69 9.61
CA TYR A 375 -7.96 5.94 9.75
C TYR A 375 -7.32 6.09 11.12
N PHE A 376 -6.80 4.98 11.63
CA PHE A 376 -5.92 4.91 12.81
C PHE A 376 -4.81 3.88 12.56
N GLY A 377 -3.55 4.31 12.54
CA GLY A 377 -2.42 3.43 12.24
C GLY A 377 -1.12 4.19 12.14
N ALA A 378 -0.44 4.16 10.98
CA ALA A 378 0.84 4.79 10.78
C ALA A 378 0.81 6.32 11.02
N PRO A 379 1.69 6.87 11.88
CA PRO A 379 1.77 8.32 12.11
C PRO A 379 2.12 9.14 10.87
N ASN A 380 2.80 8.51 9.90
CA ASN A 380 3.19 9.10 8.63
C ASN A 380 2.31 8.62 7.45
N VAL A 381 1.04 8.26 7.71
CA VAL A 381 0.09 7.75 6.68
C VAL A 381 -0.01 8.62 5.43
N TRP A 382 0.16 9.94 5.56
CA TRP A 382 0.13 10.88 4.43
C TRP A 382 1.21 10.58 3.37
N ASP A 383 2.27 9.85 3.71
CA ASP A 383 3.30 9.39 2.78
C ASP A 383 2.81 8.24 1.87
N PHE A 384 1.60 7.75 2.12
CA PHE A 384 1.03 6.58 1.44
C PHE A 384 -0.32 6.84 0.79
N VAL A 385 -0.92 8.01 0.98
CA VAL A 385 -2.28 8.31 0.52
C VAL A 385 -2.34 9.62 -0.26
N PRO A 386 -3.35 9.80 -1.13
CA PRO A 386 -3.58 11.09 -1.77
C PRO A 386 -3.83 12.22 -0.75
N PRO A 387 -3.56 13.48 -1.10
CA PRO A 387 -3.89 14.59 -0.24
C PRO A 387 -5.40 14.63 0.03
N HIS A 388 -5.77 14.89 1.28
CA HIS A 388 -7.17 15.03 1.70
C HIS A 388 -8.06 13.83 1.36
N SER A 389 -7.53 12.60 1.34
CA SER A 389 -8.31 11.40 1.01
C SER A 389 -8.81 10.59 2.21
N ILE A 390 -8.39 10.94 3.43
CA ILE A 390 -8.71 10.21 4.66
C ILE A 390 -9.05 11.16 5.80
N ILE A 391 -9.86 10.69 6.74
CA ILE A 391 -10.05 11.30 8.05
C ILE A 391 -9.02 10.67 8.99
N ASP A 392 -7.95 11.41 9.31
CA ASP A 392 -6.95 10.98 10.29
C ASP A 392 -7.52 11.14 11.70
N GLY A 393 -8.01 10.04 12.27
CA GLY A 393 -8.69 10.03 13.56
C GLY A 393 -7.79 10.44 14.73
N THR A 394 -6.47 10.43 14.54
CA THR A 394 -5.49 10.84 15.57
C THR A 394 -5.38 12.36 15.72
N LYS A 395 -5.96 13.15 14.80
CA LYS A 395 -5.90 14.62 14.82
C LYS A 395 -7.01 15.30 15.62
N PHE A 396 -7.96 14.54 16.14
CA PHE A 396 -9.08 15.05 16.93
C PHE A 396 -8.75 14.98 18.43
N ALA A 397 -9.23 15.95 19.21
CA ALA A 397 -8.99 16.00 20.65
C ALA A 397 -9.77 14.92 21.41
N SER A 398 -10.91 14.46 20.88
CA SER A 398 -11.68 13.35 21.44
C SER A 398 -12.45 12.54 20.38
N MET A 399 -12.97 11.37 20.78
CA MET A 399 -13.83 10.55 19.91
C MET A 399 -15.18 11.21 19.63
N GLU A 400 -15.67 12.05 20.54
CA GLU A 400 -16.90 12.85 20.37
C GLU A 400 -16.71 13.94 19.34
N GLU A 401 -15.55 14.61 19.33
CA GLU A 401 -15.20 15.58 18.30
C GLU A 401 -15.11 14.91 16.92
N LEU A 402 -14.40 13.77 16.84
CA LEU A 402 -14.32 12.98 15.61
C LEU A 402 -15.70 12.51 15.14
N ALA A 403 -16.54 11.98 16.03
CA ALA A 403 -17.88 11.54 15.68
C ALA A 403 -18.77 12.72 15.20
N SER A 404 -18.64 13.88 15.82
CA SER A 404 -19.35 15.10 15.41
C SER A 404 -18.90 15.56 14.02
N TYR A 405 -17.60 15.52 13.76
CA TYR A 405 -17.05 15.81 12.44
C TYR A 405 -17.57 14.85 11.36
N VAL A 406 -17.57 13.54 11.63
CA VAL A 406 -18.07 12.51 10.71
C VAL A 406 -19.56 12.72 10.41
N LYS A 407 -20.39 13.03 11.42
CA LYS A 407 -21.81 13.35 11.22
C LYS A 407 -22.02 14.63 10.40
N GLY A 408 -21.24 15.67 10.67
CA GLY A 408 -21.29 16.91 9.88
C GLY A 408 -20.95 16.66 8.42
N LEU A 409 -19.86 15.94 8.17
CA LEU A 409 -19.42 15.57 6.83
C LEU A 409 -20.43 14.66 6.10
N ALA A 410 -21.11 13.77 6.82
CA ALA A 410 -22.17 12.93 6.25
C ALA A 410 -23.35 13.74 5.68
N ASN A 411 -23.55 14.97 6.18
CA ASN A 411 -24.63 15.90 5.83
C ASN A 411 -24.16 17.07 4.97
N ASP A 412 -22.93 17.00 4.43
CA ASP A 412 -22.38 17.99 3.52
C ASP A 412 -21.87 17.29 2.24
N PRO A 413 -22.67 17.28 1.17
CA PRO A 413 -22.30 16.59 -0.06
C PRO A 413 -21.03 17.17 -0.71
N ILE A 414 -20.77 18.46 -0.54
CA ILE A 414 -19.63 19.13 -1.19
C ILE A 414 -18.36 18.79 -0.41
N ALA A 415 -18.38 18.96 0.91
CA ALA A 415 -17.24 18.61 1.75
C ALA A 415 -16.92 17.11 1.67
N TYR A 416 -17.94 16.25 1.62
CA TYR A 416 -17.73 14.81 1.43
C TYR A 416 -17.10 14.50 0.06
N ALA A 417 -17.63 15.09 -1.01
CA ALA A 417 -17.10 14.91 -2.36
C ALA A 417 -15.64 15.35 -2.50
N GLU A 418 -15.20 16.35 -1.74
CA GLU A 418 -13.81 16.83 -1.75
C GLU A 418 -12.81 15.72 -1.34
N TYR A 419 -13.19 14.79 -0.47
CA TYR A 419 -12.37 13.62 -0.11
C TYR A 419 -12.10 12.66 -1.28
N HIS A 420 -12.90 12.76 -2.35
CA HIS A 420 -12.76 11.99 -3.58
C HIS A 420 -12.10 12.80 -4.72
N ALA A 421 -11.77 14.07 -4.51
CA ALA A 421 -11.25 14.97 -5.54
C ALA A 421 -9.98 14.45 -6.21
N TRP A 422 -9.10 13.77 -5.46
CA TRP A 422 -7.88 13.13 -6.00
C TRP A 422 -8.14 12.10 -7.11
N ARG A 423 -9.36 11.53 -7.18
CA ARG A 423 -9.75 10.60 -8.25
C ARG A 423 -10.05 11.33 -9.56
N ARG A 424 -10.58 12.55 -9.46
CA ARG A 424 -11.04 13.38 -10.60
C ARG A 424 -9.95 14.33 -11.08
N CYS A 425 -9.19 14.90 -10.14
CA CYS A 425 -8.19 15.92 -10.40
C CYS A 425 -6.79 15.37 -10.63
N GLY A 426 -6.67 14.05 -10.77
CA GLY A 426 -5.41 13.33 -10.93
C GLY A 426 -4.86 12.83 -9.59
N VAL A 427 -4.27 11.65 -9.64
CA VAL A 427 -3.52 11.09 -8.52
C VAL A 427 -2.25 11.92 -8.33
N MET A 428 -2.14 12.60 -7.19
CA MET A 428 -1.03 13.51 -6.89
C MET A 428 -0.22 13.03 -5.69
N GLY A 429 1.05 13.42 -5.65
CA GLY A 429 1.87 13.34 -4.44
C GLY A 429 2.43 11.96 -4.15
N SER A 430 2.60 11.71 -2.85
CA SER A 430 3.14 10.50 -2.25
C SER A 430 2.39 9.22 -2.64
N TYR A 431 1.12 9.31 -3.05
CA TYR A 431 0.37 8.12 -3.45
C TYR A 431 0.92 7.44 -4.70
N VAL A 432 1.48 8.22 -5.65
CA VAL A 432 2.14 7.64 -6.83
C VAL A 432 3.34 6.81 -6.40
N LYS A 433 4.15 7.30 -5.44
CA LYS A 433 5.27 6.55 -4.86
C LYS A 433 4.80 5.26 -4.22
N ALA A 434 3.77 5.35 -3.38
CA ALA A 434 3.24 4.21 -2.66
C ALA A 434 2.78 3.12 -3.63
N ARG A 435 2.05 3.50 -4.68
CA ARG A 435 1.61 2.60 -5.78
C ARG A 435 2.80 2.02 -6.56
N ALA A 436 3.82 2.82 -6.87
CA ALA A 436 5.03 2.37 -7.57
C ALA A 436 5.94 1.45 -6.71
N ALA A 437 5.80 1.49 -5.39
CA ALA A 437 6.44 0.59 -4.45
C ALA A 437 5.49 -0.51 -3.93
N SER A 438 4.34 -0.71 -4.58
CA SER A 438 3.38 -1.73 -4.17
C SER A 438 3.88 -3.13 -4.48
N LEU A 439 3.23 -4.12 -3.89
CA LEU A 439 3.44 -5.52 -4.20
C LEU A 439 3.30 -5.82 -5.71
N ASP A 440 2.51 -5.07 -6.48
CA ASP A 440 2.26 -5.33 -7.91
C ASP A 440 3.55 -5.23 -8.74
N THR A 441 4.44 -4.34 -8.31
CA THR A 441 5.70 -4.03 -8.98
C THR A 441 6.89 -4.73 -8.33
N LEU A 442 6.65 -5.47 -7.24
CA LEU A 442 7.68 -6.10 -6.44
C LEU A 442 8.54 -7.08 -7.26
N PRO A 443 7.99 -7.92 -8.16
CA PRO A 443 8.82 -8.86 -8.93
C PRO A 443 9.97 -8.18 -9.67
N CYS A 444 9.67 -7.17 -10.48
CA CYS A 444 10.69 -6.43 -11.23
C CYS A 444 11.67 -5.69 -10.32
N ARG A 445 11.17 -5.03 -9.26
CA ARG A 445 12.03 -4.31 -8.31
C ARG A 445 12.99 -5.24 -7.56
N LEU A 446 12.52 -6.42 -7.17
CA LEU A 446 13.38 -7.42 -6.52
C LEU A 446 14.42 -7.95 -7.50
N CYS A 447 14.03 -8.33 -8.71
CA CYS A 447 14.97 -8.81 -9.72
C CYS A 447 16.03 -7.76 -10.07
N GLU A 448 15.66 -6.48 -10.10
CA GLU A 448 16.62 -5.39 -10.27
C GLU A 448 17.61 -5.32 -9.09
N ALA A 449 17.12 -5.42 -7.84
CA ALA A 449 17.97 -5.46 -6.65
C ALA A 449 18.91 -6.70 -6.63
N VAL A 450 18.42 -7.86 -7.06
CA VAL A 450 19.19 -9.11 -7.19
C VAL A 450 20.25 -8.97 -8.28
N SER A 451 19.87 -8.46 -9.46
CA SER A 451 20.77 -8.23 -10.60
C SER A 451 21.94 -7.32 -10.21
N ARG A 452 21.64 -6.18 -9.57
CA ARG A 452 22.65 -5.21 -9.10
C ARG A 452 23.65 -5.79 -8.10
N ARG A 453 23.24 -6.83 -7.36
CA ARG A 453 24.12 -7.55 -6.43
C ARG A 453 24.91 -8.67 -7.09
N GLY A 454 24.67 -8.96 -8.36
CA GLY A 454 25.31 -10.04 -9.12
C GLY A 454 24.62 -11.40 -8.98
N GLY A 455 23.39 -11.43 -8.44
CA GLY A 455 22.63 -12.67 -8.25
C GLY A 455 23.42 -13.73 -7.49
N ARG A 456 23.38 -14.98 -7.97
CA ARG A 456 24.18 -16.08 -7.40
C ARG A 456 25.70 -15.88 -7.50
N ASN A 457 26.16 -15.02 -8.41
CA ASN A 457 27.58 -14.70 -8.59
C ASN A 457 28.06 -13.59 -7.65
N ALA A 458 27.17 -13.01 -6.84
CA ALA A 458 27.50 -12.07 -5.78
C ALA A 458 28.58 -12.66 -4.86
N ARG A 459 29.59 -11.85 -4.49
CA ARG A 459 30.59 -12.27 -3.51
C ARG A 459 29.95 -12.50 -2.14
N ALA A 460 30.31 -13.61 -1.51
CA ALA A 460 30.03 -13.88 -0.11
C ALA A 460 30.68 -12.80 0.78
N LEU A 461 29.87 -12.10 1.60
CA LEU A 461 30.33 -11.03 2.52
C LEU A 461 30.80 -11.57 3.87
#